data_AF-F3ZGP1-F1
#
_entry.id   AF-F3ZGP1-F1
#
_cell.length_a   1.000
_cell.length_b   1.000
_cell.length_c   1.000
_cell.angle_alpha   90.00
_cell.angle_beta   90.00
_cell.angle_gamma   90.00
#
_symmetry.space_group_name_H-M   'P 1'
#
loop_
_entity.id
_entity.type
_entity.pdbx_description
1 polymer ?
#
loop_
_entity_poly.entity_id
_entity_poly.type
_entity_poly.pdbx_seq_one_letter_code
_entity_poly.pdbx_strand_id
1 'polypeptide(L)' 'MTRPAPAPTVEGRLRPEFVEWMQGLPEGWVTHAPGLGRPASLTLLGNGVVPQQAQEALRLLVPEFACAHGEHAVR' A
#
# COMPACT_ATOMS: atom_id res chain seq x y z
N MET A 1 0.66 -3.36 -14.07
CA MET A 1 -0.57 -3.77 -13.38
C MET A 1 -1.14 -4.96 -14.12
N THR A 2 -1.46 -6.05 -13.41
CA THR A 2 -1.74 -7.36 -14.01
C THR A 2 -3.23 -7.60 -14.32
N ARG A 3 -4.10 -6.66 -13.96
CA ARG A 3 -5.56 -6.74 -14.15
C ARG A 3 -6.15 -5.38 -14.59
N PRO A 4 -7.28 -5.37 -15.31
CA PRO A 4 -7.98 -4.13 -15.69
C PRO A 4 -8.36 -3.27 -14.47
N ALA A 5 -8.42 -1.96 -14.68
CA ALA A 5 -8.88 -1.03 -13.65
C ALA A 5 -10.39 -1.22 -13.39
N PRO A 6 -10.83 -1.34 -12.13
CA PRO A 6 -12.24 -1.23 -11.79
C PRO A 6 -12.78 0.17 -12.11
N ALA A 7 -14.10 0.32 -12.26
CA ALA A 7 -14.71 1.63 -12.31
C ALA A 7 -14.31 2.47 -11.07
N PRO A 8 -13.96 3.76 -11.24
CA PRO A 8 -13.47 4.58 -10.13
C PRO A 8 -14.57 4.90 -9.12
N THR A 9 -15.83 4.95 -9.56
CA THR A 9 -16.98 5.32 -8.73
C THR A 9 -18.16 4.38 -8.93
N VAL A 10 -19.02 4.30 -7.91
CA VAL A 10 -20.36 3.70 -7.93
C VAL A 10 -21.31 4.71 -7.32
N GLU A 11 -22.39 5.06 -8.04
CA GLU A 11 -23.38 6.05 -7.58
C GLU A 11 -22.73 7.38 -7.10
N GLY A 12 -21.70 7.84 -7.82
CA GLY A 12 -20.97 9.07 -7.49
C GLY A 12 -20.00 8.96 -6.31
N ARG A 13 -19.83 7.78 -5.72
CA ARG A 13 -18.93 7.55 -4.56
C ARG A 13 -17.74 6.70 -4.96
N LEU A 14 -16.55 7.00 -4.41
CA LEU A 14 -15.30 6.26 -4.67
C LEU A 14 -15.44 4.75 -4.42
N ARG A 15 -14.98 3.91 -5.34
CA ARG A 15 -14.99 2.45 -5.13
C ARG A 15 -13.72 1.99 -4.39
N PRO A 16 -13.83 1.28 -3.24
CA PRO A 16 -12.67 0.74 -2.55
C PRO A 16 -11.77 -0.14 -3.44
N GLU A 17 -12.37 -0.92 -4.33
CA GLU A 17 -11.68 -1.84 -5.23
C GLU A 17 -10.81 -1.09 -6.24
N PHE A 18 -11.22 0.11 -6.65
CA PHE A 18 -10.42 0.99 -7.49
C PHE A 18 -9.21 1.54 -6.71
N VAL A 19 -9.40 1.94 -5.45
CA VAL A 19 -8.29 2.42 -4.61
C VAL A 19 -7.28 1.29 -4.34
N GLU A 20 -7.76 0.09 -4.01
CA GLU A 20 -6.93 -1.11 -3.86
C GLU A 20 -6.13 -1.42 -5.14
N TRP A 21 -6.78 -1.31 -6.30
CA TRP A 21 -6.13 -1.45 -7.60
C TRP A 21 -5.05 -0.38 -7.83
N MET A 22 -5.32 0.90 -7.51
CA MET A 22 -4.35 1.99 -7.66
C MET A 22 -3.08 1.76 -6.84
N GLN A 23 -3.20 1.16 -5.65
CA GLN A 23 -2.06 0.78 -4.82
C GLN A 23 -1.33 -0.46 -5.33
N GLY A 24 -1.83 -1.09 -6.40
CA GLY A 24 -1.27 -2.31 -6.97
C GLY A 24 -1.34 -3.52 -6.03
N LEU A 25 -2.30 -3.51 -5.10
CA LEU A 25 -2.55 -4.64 -4.21
C LEU A 25 -3.22 -5.80 -4.97
N PRO A 26 -3.05 -7.05 -4.49
CA PRO A 26 -3.83 -8.18 -4.97
C PRO A 26 -5.34 -7.88 -4.88
N GLU A 27 -6.10 -8.40 -5.83
CA GLU A 27 -7.56 -8.25 -5.81
C GLU A 27 -8.16 -8.86 -4.54
N GLY A 28 -8.97 -8.08 -3.83
CA GLY A 28 -9.62 -8.51 -2.60
C GLY A 28 -8.76 -8.40 -1.34
N TRP A 29 -7.52 -7.90 -1.43
CA TRP A 29 -6.60 -7.84 -0.29
C TRP A 29 -7.20 -7.14 0.95
N VAL A 30 -7.84 -5.99 0.75
CA VAL A 30 -8.64 -5.30 1.78
C VAL A 30 -10.12 -5.49 1.52
N THR A 31 -10.53 -5.45 0.25
CA THR A 31 -11.95 -5.37 -0.13
C THR A 31 -12.72 -6.67 0.05
N HIS A 32 -12.05 -7.82 0.19
CA HIS A 32 -12.67 -9.11 0.54
C HIS A 32 -12.34 -9.58 1.96
N ALA A 33 -11.67 -8.75 2.78
CA ALA A 33 -11.40 -9.11 4.16
C ALA A 33 -12.72 -9.23 4.96
N PRO A 34 -12.91 -10.32 5.72
CA PRO A 34 -14.18 -10.59 6.40
C PRO A 34 -14.50 -9.53 7.45
N GLY A 35 -15.77 -9.11 7.49
CA GLY A 35 -16.26 -8.13 8.47
C GLY A 35 -15.96 -6.66 8.14
N LEU A 36 -15.31 -6.36 7.01
CA LEU A 36 -15.09 -4.98 6.58
C LEU A 36 -16.23 -4.46 5.69
N GLY A 37 -16.85 -3.38 6.14
CA GLY A 37 -17.72 -2.56 5.30
C GLY A 37 -16.94 -1.51 4.50
N ARG A 38 -17.58 -0.93 3.48
CA ARG A 38 -17.00 0.09 2.59
C ARG A 38 -16.26 1.23 3.33
N PRO A 39 -16.79 1.85 4.40
CA PRO A 39 -16.08 2.92 5.11
C PRO A 39 -14.77 2.43 5.72
N ALA A 40 -14.78 1.26 6.36
CA ALA A 40 -13.59 0.68 7.00
C ALA A 40 -12.53 0.32 5.95
N SER A 41 -12.93 -0.25 4.80
CA SER A 41 -12.00 -0.54 3.70
C SER A 41 -11.34 0.75 3.18
N LEU A 42 -12.08 1.84 3.00
CA LEU A 42 -11.51 3.12 2.56
C LEU A 42 -10.59 3.74 3.61
N THR A 43 -10.90 3.62 4.90
CA THR A 43 -10.00 4.05 5.98
C THR A 43 -8.70 3.26 5.95
N LEU A 44 -8.76 1.93 5.83
CA LEU A 44 -7.57 1.09 5.77
C LEU A 44 -6.74 1.34 4.52
N LEU A 45 -7.37 1.43 3.35
CA LEU A 45 -6.68 1.75 2.11
C LEU A 45 -6.09 3.17 2.15
N GLY A 46 -6.80 4.15 2.68
CA GLY A 46 -6.33 5.54 2.77
C GLY A 46 -5.15 5.74 3.72
N ASN A 47 -5.04 4.92 4.78
CA ASN A 47 -3.91 4.94 5.72
C ASN A 47 -2.83 3.90 5.38
N GLY A 48 -3.09 3.03 4.40
CA GLY A 48 -2.21 1.94 4.00
C GLY A 48 -0.99 2.45 3.24
N VAL A 49 0.08 1.66 3.31
CA VAL A 49 1.31 1.92 2.56
C VAL A 49 1.14 1.43 1.12
N VAL A 50 1.53 2.26 0.15
CA VAL A 50 1.64 1.86 -1.26
C VAL A 50 2.90 1.00 -1.43
N PRO A 51 2.80 -0.31 -1.72
CA PRO A 51 3.94 -1.22 -1.68
C PRO A 51 5.11 -0.80 -2.58
N GLN A 52 4.83 -0.26 -3.76
CA GLN A 52 5.86 0.18 -4.71
C GLN A 52 6.62 1.40 -4.18
N GLN A 53 5.93 2.33 -3.51
CA GLN A 53 6.55 3.49 -2.88
C GLN A 53 7.41 3.07 -1.68
N ALA A 54 6.94 2.12 -0.87
CA ALA A 54 7.73 1.57 0.23
C ALA A 54 8.95 0.81 -0.25
N GLN A 55 8.83 -0.01 -1.30
CA GLN A 55 9.98 -0.69 -1.89
C GLN A 55 11.06 0.30 -2.34
N GLU A 56 10.67 1.39 -3.00
CA GLU A 56 11.63 2.41 -3.42
C GLU A 56 12.22 3.17 -2.23
N ALA A 57 11.41 3.54 -1.24
CA ALA A 57 11.88 4.15 0.00
C ALA A 57 12.92 3.26 0.72
N LEU A 58 12.67 1.95 0.79
CA LEU A 58 13.63 1.02 1.36
C LEU A 58 14.93 0.96 0.54
N ARG A 59 14.84 0.95 -0.79
CA ARG A 59 16.02 0.96 -1.68
C ARG A 59 16.88 2.22 -1.48
N LEU A 60 16.27 3.36 -1.21
CA LEU A 60 16.96 4.63 -1.00
C LEU A 60 17.54 4.76 0.41
N LEU A 61 16.76 4.38 1.44
CA LEU A 61 17.07 4.72 2.82
C LEU A 61 17.78 3.59 3.59
N VAL A 62 17.49 2.32 3.30
CA VAL A 62 18.08 1.19 4.03
C VAL A 62 19.60 1.03 3.82
N PRO A 63 20.18 1.30 2.63
CA PRO A 63 21.64 1.31 2.49
C PRO A 63 22.33 2.30 3.44
N GLU A 64 21.69 3.44 3.73
CA GLU A 64 22.21 4.44 4.67
C GLU A 64 22.13 3.94 6.12
N PHE A 65 21.06 3.24 6.49
CA PHE A 65 20.91 2.65 7.82
C PHE A 65 21.88 1.50 8.13
N ALA A 66 22.31 0.75 7.10
CA ALA A 66 23.28 -0.34 7.27
C ALA A 66 24.70 0.15 7.57
N CYS A 67 25.08 1.33 7.08
CA CYS A 67 26.37 1.96 7.41
C CYS A 67 26.30 2.70 8.76
N ALA A 68 25.16 3.36 9.05
CA ALA A 68 24.97 4.16 10.27
C ALA A 68 24.87 3.34 11.58
N HIS A 69 24.60 2.02 11.51
CA HIS A 69 24.61 1.13 12.69
C HIS A 69 25.93 0.33 12.83
N GLY A 70 26.94 0.63 12.01
CA GLY A 70 28.25 -0.02 11.99
C GLY A 70 29.38 0.73 12.70
N GLU A 71 29.11 1.86 13.36
CA GLU A 71 30.12 2.61 14.12
C GLU A 71 30.02 2.35 15.64
N HIS A 72 30.06 1.06 15.99
CA HIS A 72 30.72 0.58 17.21
C HIS A 72 31.75 -0.49 16.84
N ALA A 73 32.45 -0.30 15.72
CA ALA A 73 33.71 -0.99 15.48
C ALA A 73 34.79 -0.30 16.31
N VAL A 74 35.17 -0.96 17.41
CA VAL A 74 36.38 -0.68 18.20
C VAL A 74 37.54 -0.25 17.30
N ARG A 75 37.98 0.99 17.48
CA ARG A 75 39.37 1.44 17.36
C ARG A 75 39.63 2.49 18.44
#